data_AF-A0A3N6DT54-F1
#
_entry.id   AF-A0A3N6DT54-F1
#
_cell.length_a   1.000
_cell.length_b   1.000
_cell.length_c   1.000
_cell.angle_alpha   90.00
_cell.angle_beta   90.00
_cell.angle_gamma   90.00
#
_symmetry.space_group_name_H-M   'P 1'
#
loop_
_entity.id
_entity.type
_entity.pdbx_description
1 polymer ?
#
loop_
_entity_poly.entity_id
_entity_poly.type
_entity_poly.pdbx_seq_one_letter_code
_entity_poly.pdbx_strand_id
1 'polypeptide(L)' 'MELDQGATAARILGAAGAWRVDSPRSAAEESQVTAATARLHTALGPRRYEEESALGLGLTPDEVLALLTDTAEDLSGG' A
#
# COMPACT_ATOMS: atom_id res chain seq x y z
N MET A 1 0.25 -17.43 -1.27
CA MET A 1 0.53 -16.91 0.08
C MET A 1 -0.40 -15.74 0.25
N GLU A 2 -1.38 -15.87 1.13
CA GLU A 2 -2.35 -14.82 1.42
C GLU A 2 -1.61 -13.62 2.03
N LEU A 3 -1.90 -12.41 1.55
CA LEU A 3 -1.30 -11.20 2.11
C LEU A 3 -2.15 -10.76 3.30
N ASP A 4 -1.51 -10.49 4.42
CA ASP A 4 -2.20 -9.75 5.48
C ASP A 4 -2.49 -8.31 5.01
N GLN A 5 -3.48 -7.69 5.64
CA GLN A 5 -3.95 -6.34 5.28
C GLN A 5 -2.81 -5.29 5.29
N GLY A 6 -1.82 -5.45 6.16
CA GLY A 6 -0.66 -4.56 6.22
C GLY A 6 0.23 -4.69 4.98
N ALA A 7 0.53 -5.93 4.58
CA ALA A 7 1.30 -6.22 3.37
C ALA A 7 0.57 -5.72 2.10
N THR A 8 -0.74 -5.94 2.01
CA THR A 8 -1.57 -5.41 0.91
C THR A 8 -1.53 -3.88 0.87
N ALA A 9 -1.70 -3.21 2.01
CA ALA A 9 -1.63 -1.75 2.08
C ALA A 9 -0.25 -1.20 1.70
N ALA A 10 0.84 -1.86 2.09
CA ALA A 10 2.20 -1.47 1.72
C ALA A 10 2.44 -1.57 0.20
N ARG A 11 1.98 -2.65 -0.44
CA ARG A 11 2.05 -2.81 -1.90
C ARG A 11 1.26 -1.73 -2.64
N ILE A 12 0.03 -1.46 -2.21
CA ILE A 12 -0.82 -0.44 -2.83
C ILE A 12 -0.20 0.95 -2.68
N LEU A 13 0.40 1.27 -1.52
CA LEU A 13 1.08 2.53 -1.30
C LEU A 13 2.31 2.69 -2.21
N GLY A 14 3.09 1.63 -2.39
CA GLY A 14 4.20 1.58 -3.34
C GLY A 14 3.75 1.84 -4.78
N ALA A 15 2.71 1.13 -5.23
CA ALA A 15 2.12 1.30 -6.57
C ALA A 15 1.62 2.74 -6.80
N ALA A 16 0.86 3.28 -5.84
CA ALA A 16 0.35 4.64 -5.91
C ALA A 16 1.48 5.69 -5.94
N GLY A 17 2.59 5.44 -5.25
CA GLY A 17 3.79 6.27 -5.34
C GLY A 17 4.42 6.26 -6.74
N ALA A 18 4.52 5.09 -7.37
CA ALA A 18 5.12 4.91 -8.69
C ALA A 18 4.32 5.60 -9.81
N TRP A 19 3.00 5.64 -9.71
CA TRP A 19 2.14 6.23 -10.75
C TRP A 19 2.03 7.75 -10.70
N ARG A 20 2.56 8.40 -9.65
CA ARG A 20 2.60 9.88 -9.59
C ARG A 20 3.67 10.42 -10.53
N VAL A 21 3.37 10.44 -11.83
CA VAL A 21 4.19 11.11 -12.83
C VAL A 21 4.02 12.62 -12.68
N ASP A 22 5.10 13.31 -12.29
CA ASP A 22 5.21 14.79 -12.23
C ASP A 22 4.17 15.53 -11.38
N SER A 23 3.47 14.82 -10.50
CA SER A 23 2.50 15.41 -9.58
C SER A 23 3.00 15.30 -8.14
N PRO A 24 3.72 16.30 -7.62
CA PRO A 24 4.13 16.30 -6.23
C PRO A 24 2.90 16.30 -5.31
N ARG A 25 3.02 15.68 -4.15
CA ARG A 25 1.97 15.72 -3.13
C ARG A 25 1.85 17.13 -2.57
N SER A 26 0.62 17.56 -2.31
CA SER A 26 0.36 18.65 -1.39
C SER A 26 0.85 18.30 0.02
N ALA A 27 1.08 19.31 0.86
CA ALA A 27 1.51 19.08 2.24
C ALA A 27 0.54 18.19 3.04
N ALA A 28 -0.76 18.30 2.76
CA ALA A 28 -1.78 17.47 3.41
C ALA A 28 -1.69 16.00 2.98
N GLU A 29 -1.53 15.74 1.67
CA GLU A 29 -1.32 14.38 1.15
C GLU A 29 -0.02 13.77 1.69
N GLU A 30 1.06 14.54 1.74
CA GLU A 30 2.36 14.06 2.25
C GLU A 30 2.28 13.72 3.75
N SER A 31 1.56 14.51 4.54
CA SER A 31 1.30 14.21 5.95
C SER A 31 0.51 12.91 6.13
N GLN A 32 -0.52 12.68 5.30
CA GLN A 32 -1.31 11.44 5.35
C GLN A 32 -0.47 10.22 4.97
N VAL A 33 0.34 10.32 3.91
CA VAL A 33 1.24 9.24 3.49
C VAL A 33 2.27 8.96 4.57
N THR A 34 2.89 9.98 5.16
CA THR A 34 3.84 9.82 6.27
C THR A 34 3.21 9.08 7.45
N ALA A 35 1.99 9.46 7.84
CA ALA A 35 1.27 8.81 8.93
C ALA A 35 0.90 7.35 8.61
N ALA A 36 0.47 7.07 7.38
CA ALA A 36 0.19 5.72 6.91
C ALA A 36 1.44 4.85 6.91
N THR A 37 2.54 5.34 6.34
CA THR A 37 3.86 4.69 6.31
C THR A 37 4.33 4.36 7.73
N ALA A 38 4.24 5.31 8.67
CA ALA A 38 4.63 5.07 10.06
C ALA A 38 3.83 3.93 10.70
N ARG A 39 2.50 3.87 10.48
CA ARG A 39 1.65 2.78 10.97
C ARG A 39 2.04 1.43 10.38
N LEU A 40 2.34 1.39 9.07
CA LEU A 40 2.78 0.17 8.39
C LEU A 40 4.15 -0.30 8.87
N HIS A 41 5.10 0.61 9.11
CA HIS A 41 6.38 0.29 9.73
C HIS A 41 6.22 -0.30 11.13
N THR A 42 5.29 0.23 11.94
CA THR A 42 4.98 -0.34 13.26
C THR A 42 4.36 -1.74 13.15
N ALA A 43 3.44 -1.95 12.20
CA ALA A 43 2.71 -3.21 12.06
C ALA A 43 3.55 -4.35 11.45
N LEU A 44 4.32 -4.04 10.39
CA LEU A 44 5.08 -5.04 9.62
C LEU A 44 6.54 -5.17 10.07
N GLY A 45 7.06 -4.12 10.72
CA GLY A 45 8.50 -3.90 10.87
C GLY A 45 9.12 -3.29 9.59
N PRO A 46 10.26 -2.58 9.72
CA PRO A 46 10.84 -1.84 8.60
C PRO A 46 11.20 -2.68 7.38
N ARG A 47 11.85 -3.82 7.59
CA ARG A 47 12.30 -4.71 6.50
C ARG A 47 11.12 -5.21 5.67
N ARG A 48 10.08 -5.73 6.32
CA ARG A 48 8.92 -6.28 5.62
C ARG A 48 8.14 -5.17 4.90
N TYR A 49 8.00 -4.00 5.51
CA TYR A 49 7.40 -2.86 4.81
C TYR A 49 8.15 -2.50 3.52
N GLU A 50 9.48 -2.40 3.56
CA GLU A 50 10.30 -2.08 2.39
C GLU A 50 10.19 -3.15 1.29
N GLU A 51 10.21 -4.43 1.67
CA GLU A 51 10.01 -5.57 0.76
C GLU A 51 8.66 -5.48 0.05
N GLU A 52 7.57 -5.32 0.79
CA GLU A 52 6.22 -5.27 0.24
C GLU A 52 5.99 -3.98 -0.59
N SER A 53 6.50 -2.84 -0.13
CA SER A 53 6.43 -1.58 -0.87
C SER A 53 7.16 -1.67 -2.22
N ALA A 54 8.34 -2.31 -2.25
CA ALA A 54 9.11 -2.53 -3.47
C ALA A 54 8.39 -3.46 -4.46
N LEU A 55 7.73 -4.52 -3.97
CA LEU A 55 6.88 -5.37 -4.79
C LEU A 55 5.69 -4.59 -5.38
N GLY A 56 5.16 -3.64 -4.61
CA GLY A 56 4.12 -2.71 -5.04
C GLY A 56 4.47 -1.87 -6.27
N LEU A 57 5.75 -1.52 -6.44
CA LEU A 57 6.21 -0.70 -7.57
C LEU A 57 5.96 -1.36 -8.94
N GLY A 58 5.89 -2.70 -8.97
CA GLY A 58 5.64 -3.48 -10.18
C GLY A 58 4.16 -3.74 -10.48
N LEU A 59 3.25 -3.33 -9.59
CA LEU A 59 1.83 -3.60 -9.77
C LEU A 59 1.21 -2.71 -10.84
N THR A 60 0.30 -3.30 -11.59
CA THR A 60 -0.60 -2.63 -12.51
C THR A 60 -1.86 -2.13 -11.79
N PRO A 61 -2.61 -1.16 -12.37
CA PRO A 61 -3.89 -0.73 -11.83
C PRO A 61 -4.89 -1.88 -11.60
N ASP A 62 -4.96 -2.84 -12.52
CA ASP A 62 -5.86 -3.99 -12.42
C ASP A 62 -5.49 -4.92 -11.25
N GLU A 63 -4.19 -5.16 -11.03
CA GLU A 63 -3.72 -5.94 -9.88
C GLU A 63 -4.01 -5.24 -8.55
N VAL A 64 -3.90 -3.91 -8.49
CA VAL A 64 -4.28 -3.13 -7.30
C VAL A 64 -5.79 -3.19 -7.04
N LEU A 65 -6.62 -3.14 -8.09
CA LEU A 65 -8.08 -3.29 -7.96
C LEU A 65 -8.47 -4.69 -7.47
N ALA A 66 -7.78 -5.72 -7.95
CA ALA A 66 -7.98 -7.09 -7.46
C ALA A 66 -7.64 -7.19 -5.96
N LEU A 67 -6.48 -6.69 -5.54
CA LEU A 67 -6.08 -6.67 -4.12
C LEU A 67 -7.07 -5.93 -3.22
N LEU A 68 -7.62 -4.81 -3.69
CA LEU A 68 -8.62 -4.05 -2.96
C LEU A 68 -9.96 -4.78 -2.85
N THR A 69 -10.35 -5.49 -3.91
CA THR A 69 -11.59 -6.28 -3.96
C THR A 69 -11.50 -7.45 -2.98
N ASP A 70 -10.42 -8.22 -3.05
CA ASP A 70 -10.16 -9.34 -2.13
C ASP A 70 -10.18 -8.88 -0.66
N THR A 71 -9.50 -7.76 -0.36
CA THR A 71 -9.49 -7.19 1.00
C THR A 71 -10.88 -6.73 1.46
N ALA A 72 -11.69 -6.18 0.55
CA ALA A 72 -13.04 -5.72 0.87
C ALA A 72 -14.01 -6.89 1.13
N GLU A 73 -13.84 -7.99 0.40
CA GLU A 73 -14.58 -9.24 0.63
C GLU A 73 -14.25 -9.83 2.01
N ASP A 74 -12.95 -9.88 2.37
CA ASP A 74 -12.51 -10.34 3.69
C ASP A 74 -13.10 -9.50 4.84
N LEU A 75 -13.19 -8.18 4.66
CA LEU A 75 -13.79 -7.28 5.64
C LEU A 75 -15.32 -7.40 5.72
N SER A 76 -15.97 -7.80 4.63
CA SER A 76 -17.43 -7.95 4.55
C SER A 76 -17.91 -9.33 5.01
N GLY A 77 -17.01 -10.32 5.06
CA GLY A 77 -17.28 -11.71 5.45
C GLY A 77 -16.96 -12.08 6.90
N GLY A 78 -16.70 -11.09 7.77
CA GLY A 78 -16.42 -11.28 9.21
C GLY A 78 -17.66 -11.31 10.10
#